data_AF-A0A7S4A3H0-F1
#
_entry.id   AF-A0A7S4A3H0-F1
#
_cell.length_a   1.000
_cell.length_b   1.000
_cell.length_c   1.000
_cell.angle_alpha   90.00
_cell.angle_beta   90.00
_cell.angle_gamma   90.00
#
_symmetry.space_group_name_H-M   'P 1'
#
loop_
_entity.id
_entity.type
_entity.pdbx_description
1 polymer ?
#
loop_
_entity_poly.entity_id
_entity_poly.type
_entity_poly.pdbx_seq_one_letter_code
_entity_poly.pdbx_strand_id
1 'polypeptide(L)'
;MMRALAALLLIAAAAQADDVDNENATAASSLNDVVEGLKDQIFADHVKGAPQTFREECAAFIAAVDWRENWIRCLLLWHLSLWVLFVFTRKNFPVQCGLFFGIAACVALAETLNGLCAKRWEKFATQNYFDERGVFAGIMLCAPLLALAFAMLLNFLVMASSMLVTVKRAEFRGKARELGAQAEAEAQAVPVPAVSERDERAYRRTNRKKGK
;
A
#
# COMPACT_ATOMS: atom_id res chain seq x y z
N MET A 1 -8.59 68.23 -1.88
CA MET A 1 -7.97 67.82 -0.60
C MET A 1 -8.26 66.35 -0.23
N MET A 2 -9.52 65.89 -0.22
CA MET A 2 -9.85 64.50 0.14
C MET A 2 -9.26 63.40 -0.77
N ARG A 3 -9.11 63.63 -2.09
CA ARG A 3 -8.56 62.62 -3.01
C ARG A 3 -7.05 62.37 -2.81
N ALA A 4 -6.30 63.39 -2.38
CA ALA A 4 -4.88 63.26 -2.08
C ALA A 4 -4.64 62.47 -0.79
N LEU A 5 -5.48 62.69 0.23
CA LEU A 5 -5.45 61.91 1.47
C LEU A 5 -5.84 60.45 1.24
N ALA A 6 -6.86 60.17 0.41
CA ALA A 6 -7.24 58.80 0.07
C ALA A 6 -6.13 58.05 -0.69
N ALA A 7 -5.44 58.72 -1.64
CA ALA A 7 -4.31 58.12 -2.35
C ALA A 7 -3.12 57.81 -1.43
N LEU A 8 -2.80 58.71 -0.50
CA LEU A 8 -1.77 58.49 0.52
C LEU A 8 -2.10 57.31 1.45
N LEU A 9 -3.37 57.18 1.85
CA LEU A 9 -3.84 56.06 2.69
C LEU A 9 -3.79 54.72 1.94
N LEU A 10 -4.12 54.73 0.64
CA LEU A 10 -4.06 53.54 -0.22
C LEU A 10 -2.61 53.08 -0.48
N ILE A 11 -1.68 54.03 -0.67
CA ILE A 11 -0.25 53.75 -0.83
C ILE A 11 0.34 53.20 0.49
N ALA A 12 -0.02 53.78 1.64
CA ALA A 12 0.42 53.29 2.94
C ALA A 12 -0.12 51.88 3.25
N ALA A 13 -1.37 51.59 2.87
CA ALA A 13 -1.96 50.26 3.02
C ALA A 13 -1.31 49.22 2.09
N ALA A 14 -0.96 49.59 0.85
CA ALA A 14 -0.26 48.72 -0.09
C ALA A 14 1.18 48.43 0.39
N ALA A 15 1.89 49.44 0.90
CA ALA A 15 3.22 49.28 1.46
C ALA A 15 3.23 48.34 2.68
N GLN A 16 2.19 48.39 3.52
CA GLN A 16 2.05 47.50 4.67
C GLN A 16 1.71 46.06 4.25
N ALA A 17 0.98 45.87 3.15
CA ALA A 17 0.65 44.54 2.61
C ALA A 17 1.88 43.87 1.98
N ASP A 18 2.67 44.63 1.19
CA ASP A 18 3.91 44.13 0.57
C ASP A 18 4.96 43.72 1.62
N ASP A 19 5.05 44.43 2.75
CA ASP A 19 6.01 44.12 3.82
C ASP A 19 5.65 42.82 4.56
N VAL A 20 4.35 42.59 4.82
CA VAL A 20 3.84 41.38 5.47
C VAL A 20 3.96 40.15 4.55
N ASP A 21 3.69 40.31 3.25
CA ASP A 21 3.85 39.22 2.28
C ASP A 21 5.32 38.85 2.09
N ASN A 22 6.24 39.82 2.14
CA ASN A 22 7.68 39.60 2.07
C ASN A 22 8.26 38.94 3.35
N GLU A 23 7.78 39.33 4.54
CA GLU A 23 8.13 38.64 5.79
C GLU A 23 7.67 37.17 5.78
N ASN A 24 6.44 36.91 5.33
CA ASN A 24 5.91 35.55 5.24
C ASN A 24 6.65 34.69 4.22
N ALA A 25 7.05 35.26 3.07
CA ALA A 25 7.86 34.57 2.07
C ALA A 25 9.25 34.23 2.60
N THR A 26 9.88 35.15 3.35
CA THR A 26 11.19 34.96 3.98
C THR A 26 11.13 33.94 5.12
N ALA A 27 10.04 33.93 5.90
CA ALA A 27 9.79 32.92 6.92
C ALA A 27 9.58 31.53 6.29
N ALA A 28 8.81 31.43 5.21
CA ALA A 28 8.59 30.17 4.50
C ALA A 28 9.89 29.62 3.86
N SER A 29 10.74 30.48 3.29
CA SER A 29 12.03 30.06 2.75
C SER A 29 12.97 29.58 3.84
N SER A 30 13.09 30.31 4.95
CA SER A 30 13.94 29.91 6.09
C SER A 30 13.48 28.59 6.73
N LEU A 31 12.18 28.32 6.81
CA LEU A 31 11.66 27.03 7.28
C LEU A 31 12.00 25.90 6.30
N ASN A 32 11.93 26.15 4.99
CA ASN A 32 12.35 25.16 4.00
C ASN A 32 13.86 24.89 4.10
N ASP A 33 14.68 25.92 4.26
CA ASP A 33 16.13 25.77 4.44
C ASP A 33 16.47 24.98 5.72
N VAL A 34 15.73 25.21 6.80
CA VAL A 34 15.86 24.43 8.06
C VAL A 34 15.42 22.98 7.87
N VAL A 35 14.30 22.74 7.17
CA VAL A 35 13.80 21.39 6.88
C VAL A 35 14.75 20.65 5.94
N GLU A 36 15.34 21.33 4.97
CA GLU A 36 16.31 20.78 4.03
C GLU A 36 17.63 20.48 4.73
N GLY A 37 18.12 21.39 5.57
CA GLY A 37 19.27 21.15 6.43
C GLY A 37 19.06 20.01 7.45
N LEU A 38 17.84 19.86 7.98
CA LEU A 38 17.50 18.76 8.89
C LEU A 38 17.39 17.42 8.15
N LYS A 39 16.85 17.41 6.93
CA LYS A 39 16.87 16.22 6.06
C LYS A 39 18.30 15.82 5.78
N ASP A 40 19.15 16.76 5.33
CA ASP A 40 20.54 16.47 5.02
C ASP A 40 21.31 15.99 6.26
N GLN A 41 21.07 16.55 7.44
CA GLN A 41 21.67 16.04 8.68
C GLN A 41 21.15 14.65 9.07
N ILE A 42 19.84 14.41 9.04
CA ILE A 42 19.27 13.10 9.40
C ILE A 42 19.72 12.03 8.40
N PHE A 43 19.68 12.31 7.10
CA PHE A 43 20.12 11.39 6.06
C PHE A 43 21.64 11.22 6.10
N ALA A 44 22.44 12.27 6.33
CA ALA A 44 23.89 12.14 6.44
C ALA A 44 24.31 11.35 7.69
N ASP A 45 23.69 11.55 8.85
CA ASP A 45 24.00 10.78 10.07
C ASP A 45 23.49 9.33 9.98
N HIS A 46 22.30 9.08 9.40
CA HIS A 46 21.83 7.70 9.20
C HIS A 46 22.60 6.94 8.12
N VAL A 47 23.11 7.63 7.08
CA VAL A 47 23.89 6.98 6.00
C VAL A 47 25.36 6.82 6.38
N LYS A 48 25.93 7.71 7.21
CA LYS A 48 27.28 7.54 7.78
C LYS A 48 27.35 6.50 8.90
N GLY A 49 26.22 6.20 9.55
CA GLY A 49 26.08 5.12 10.53
C GLY A 49 25.87 3.72 9.94
N ALA A 50 25.66 3.59 8.62
CA ALA A 50 25.73 2.28 7.97
C ALA A 50 27.19 1.81 8.02
N PRO A 51 27.54 0.78 8.81
CA PRO A 51 28.92 0.48 9.10
C PRO A 51 29.64 0.13 7.80
N GLN A 52 30.71 0.85 7.47
CA GLN A 52 31.55 0.54 6.31
C GLN A 52 32.04 -0.92 6.36
N THR A 53 32.18 -1.47 7.57
CA THR A 53 32.47 -2.88 7.81
C THR A 53 31.44 -3.83 7.19
N PHE A 54 30.14 -3.52 7.19
CA PHE A 54 29.14 -4.45 6.64
C PHE A 54 29.26 -4.62 5.12
N ARG A 55 29.54 -3.53 4.39
CA ARG A 55 29.77 -3.61 2.94
C ARG A 55 31.05 -4.38 2.64
N GLU A 56 32.09 -4.18 3.44
CA GLU A 56 33.35 -4.91 3.33
C GLU A 56 33.19 -6.40 3.67
N GLU A 57 32.44 -6.73 4.73
CA GLU A 57 32.10 -8.10 5.13
C GLU A 57 31.27 -8.81 4.05
N CYS A 58 30.30 -8.10 3.45
CA CYS A 58 29.53 -8.60 2.33
C CYS A 58 30.40 -8.83 1.09
N ALA A 59 31.30 -7.88 0.78
CA ALA A 59 32.23 -8.03 -0.35
C ALA A 59 33.19 -9.20 -0.13
N ALA A 60 33.71 -9.37 1.09
CA ALA A 60 34.56 -10.49 1.47
C ALA A 60 33.83 -11.82 1.39
N PHE A 61 32.57 -11.88 1.87
CA PHE A 61 31.72 -13.07 1.75
C PHE A 61 31.47 -13.42 0.28
N ILE A 62 31.08 -12.45 -0.54
CA ILE A 62 30.85 -12.66 -1.98
C ILE A 62 32.14 -13.12 -2.68
N ALA A 63 33.30 -12.59 -2.30
CA ALA A 63 34.58 -13.01 -2.86
C ALA A 63 35.01 -14.42 -2.41
N ALA A 64 34.67 -14.81 -1.18
CA ALA A 64 34.99 -16.13 -0.64
C ALA A 64 34.10 -17.25 -1.21
N VAL A 65 32.89 -16.92 -1.65
CA VAL A 65 31.96 -17.88 -2.26
C VAL A 65 32.34 -18.16 -3.71
N ASP A 66 32.52 -19.43 -4.06
CA ASP A 66 32.76 -19.82 -5.46
C ASP A 66 31.45 -19.96 -6.23
N TRP A 67 31.07 -18.89 -6.94
CA TRP A 67 29.87 -18.82 -7.77
C TRP A 67 29.84 -19.78 -8.96
N ARG A 68 30.97 -20.45 -9.28
CA ARG A 68 31.04 -21.41 -10.39
C ARG A 68 30.47 -22.77 -9.99
N GLU A 69 30.27 -23.03 -8.70
CA GLU A 69 29.74 -24.29 -8.23
C GLU A 69 28.32 -24.55 -8.78
N ASN A 70 28.11 -25.74 -9.33
CA ASN A 70 26.86 -26.08 -10.03
C ASN A 70 25.65 -26.00 -9.11
N TRP A 71 25.77 -26.44 -7.87
CA TRP A 71 24.65 -26.45 -6.93
C TRP A 71 24.27 -25.03 -6.47
N ILE A 72 25.24 -24.10 -6.35
CA ILE A 72 24.94 -22.68 -6.05
C ILE A 72 24.18 -22.05 -7.21
N ARG A 73 24.56 -22.35 -8.46
CA ARG A 73 23.81 -21.89 -9.64
C ARG A 73 22.40 -22.47 -9.69
N CYS A 74 22.23 -23.75 -9.37
CA CYS A 74 20.91 -24.36 -9.23
C CYS A 74 20.07 -23.68 -8.14
N LEU A 75 20.69 -23.34 -7.01
CA LEU A 75 20.03 -22.60 -5.92
C LEU A 75 19.59 -21.20 -6.38
N LEU A 76 20.43 -20.46 -7.08
CA LEU A 76 20.07 -19.14 -7.63
C LEU A 76 18.93 -19.23 -8.65
N LEU A 77 18.97 -20.23 -9.54
CA LEU A 77 17.90 -20.46 -10.50
C LEU A 77 16.59 -20.84 -9.82
N TRP A 78 16.65 -21.63 -8.75
CA TRP A 78 15.48 -21.95 -7.92
C TRP A 78 14.87 -20.69 -7.32
N HIS A 79 15.67 -19.77 -6.74
CA HIS A 79 15.17 -18.48 -6.27
C HIS A 79 14.51 -17.65 -7.39
N LEU A 80 15.15 -17.58 -8.57
CA LEU A 80 14.58 -16.86 -9.71
C LEU A 80 13.23 -17.47 -10.13
N SER A 81 13.14 -18.80 -10.17
CA SER A 81 11.90 -19.51 -10.50
C SER A 81 10.78 -19.22 -9.49
N LEU A 82 11.10 -19.07 -8.20
CA LEU A 82 10.13 -18.70 -7.16
C LEU A 82 9.60 -17.28 -7.37
N TRP A 83 10.49 -16.33 -7.71
CA TRP A 83 10.10 -14.96 -8.05
C TRP A 83 9.19 -14.93 -9.29
N VAL A 84 9.54 -15.69 -10.31
CA VAL A 84 8.73 -15.83 -11.52
C VAL A 84 7.36 -16.42 -11.20
N LEU A 85 7.31 -17.51 -10.42
CA LEU A 85 6.08 -18.14 -9.98
C LEU A 85 5.21 -17.19 -9.16
N PHE A 86 5.80 -16.40 -8.27
CA PHE A 86 5.11 -15.37 -7.50
C PHE A 86 4.44 -14.34 -8.42
N VAL A 87 5.17 -13.80 -9.40
CA VAL A 87 4.62 -12.83 -10.36
C VAL A 87 3.46 -13.41 -11.15
N PHE A 88 3.59 -14.65 -11.64
CA PHE A 88 2.53 -15.31 -12.41
C PHE A 88 1.30 -15.64 -11.56
N THR A 89 1.49 -16.03 -10.30
CA THR A 89 0.40 -16.47 -9.42
C THR A 89 -0.17 -15.35 -8.55
N ARG A 90 0.30 -14.10 -8.70
CA ARG A 90 -0.03 -12.96 -7.82
C ARG A 90 -1.51 -12.66 -7.63
N LYS A 91 -2.38 -13.08 -8.55
CA LYS A 91 -3.84 -12.88 -8.49
C LYS A 91 -4.59 -14.06 -7.83
N ASN A 92 -3.93 -15.19 -7.64
CA ASN A 92 -4.53 -16.43 -7.16
C ASN A 92 -4.22 -16.61 -5.67
N PHE A 93 -5.12 -16.13 -4.81
CA PHE A 93 -4.95 -16.15 -3.35
C PHE A 93 -4.60 -17.53 -2.78
N PRO A 94 -5.29 -18.64 -3.11
CA PRO A 94 -4.97 -19.96 -2.54
C PRO A 94 -3.57 -20.46 -2.90
N VAL A 95 -3.13 -20.21 -4.14
CA VAL A 95 -1.79 -20.59 -4.61
C VAL A 95 -0.73 -19.77 -3.90
N GLN A 96 -0.97 -18.47 -3.70
CA GLN A 96 -0.08 -17.59 -2.96
C GLN A 96 0.03 -18.01 -1.49
N CYS A 97 -1.06 -18.42 -0.85
CA CYS A 97 -1.03 -18.98 0.50
C CYS A 97 -0.16 -20.26 0.55
N GLY A 98 -0.37 -21.20 -0.39
CA GLY A 98 0.44 -22.41 -0.47
C GLY A 98 1.93 -22.11 -0.66
N LEU A 99 2.26 -21.15 -1.54
CA LEU A 99 3.62 -20.71 -1.79
C LEU A 99 4.25 -20.05 -0.55
N PHE A 100 3.49 -19.23 0.18
CA PHE A 100 3.93 -18.61 1.42
C PHE A 100 4.24 -19.65 2.50
N PHE A 101 3.35 -20.63 2.73
CA PHE A 101 3.61 -21.72 3.68
C PHE A 101 4.79 -22.59 3.26
N GLY A 102 4.95 -22.84 1.95
CA GLY A 102 6.12 -23.54 1.42
C GLY A 102 7.42 -22.80 1.73
N ILE A 103 7.47 -21.48 1.49
CA ILE A 103 8.61 -20.63 1.83
C ILE A 103 8.88 -20.64 3.34
N ALA A 104 7.85 -20.48 4.17
CA ALA A 104 7.96 -20.52 5.62
C ALA A 104 8.54 -21.87 6.10
N ALA A 105 8.10 -22.98 5.52
CA ALA A 105 8.65 -24.30 5.80
C ALA A 105 10.13 -24.41 5.39
N CYS A 106 10.52 -23.90 4.21
CA CYS A 106 11.92 -23.87 3.80
C CYS A 106 12.80 -23.08 4.77
N VAL A 107 12.34 -21.92 5.24
CA VAL A 107 13.06 -21.10 6.23
C VAL A 107 13.16 -21.83 7.57
N ALA A 108 12.09 -22.47 8.04
CA ALA A 108 12.11 -23.26 9.27
C ALA A 108 13.06 -24.46 9.19
N LEU A 109 13.16 -25.08 8.01
CA LEU A 109 14.07 -26.20 7.77
C LEU A 109 15.50 -25.76 7.46
N ALA A 110 15.76 -24.46 7.30
CA ALA A 110 17.06 -23.95 6.87
C ALA A 110 18.20 -24.37 7.80
N GLU A 111 17.99 -24.32 9.12
CA GLU A 111 18.99 -24.76 10.12
C GLU A 111 19.28 -26.26 10.01
N THR A 112 18.23 -27.07 9.87
CA THR A 112 18.37 -28.53 9.72
C THR A 112 19.07 -28.89 8.41
N LEU A 113 18.73 -28.20 7.30
CA LEU A 113 19.38 -28.36 6.01
C LEU A 113 20.85 -27.95 6.08
N ASN A 114 21.15 -26.82 6.73
CA ASN A 114 22.51 -26.34 6.95
C ASN A 114 23.37 -27.40 7.67
N GLY A 115 22.86 -27.97 8.77
CA GLY A 115 23.57 -29.03 9.50
C GLY A 115 23.73 -30.33 8.72
N LEU A 116 22.77 -30.70 7.86
CA LEU A 116 22.87 -31.88 6.99
C LEU A 116 23.88 -31.66 5.86
N CYS A 117 23.88 -30.48 5.27
CA CYS A 117 24.81 -30.08 4.22
C CYS A 117 26.24 -29.97 4.78
N ALA A 118 26.42 -29.44 5.99
CA ALA A 118 27.71 -29.41 6.69
C ALA A 118 28.30 -30.81 6.94
N LYS A 119 27.48 -31.85 7.04
CA LYS A 119 27.95 -33.24 7.22
C LYS A 119 28.25 -33.96 5.90
N ARG A 120 27.79 -33.42 4.76
CA ARG A 120 27.79 -34.11 3.46
C ARG A 120 28.34 -33.25 2.33
N TRP A 121 28.99 -32.13 2.65
CA TRP A 121 29.44 -31.12 1.68
C TRP A 121 30.34 -31.73 0.60
N GLU A 122 31.22 -32.68 0.95
CA GLU A 122 32.15 -33.35 0.02
C GLU A 122 31.47 -34.01 -1.18
N LYS A 123 30.18 -34.34 -1.08
CA LYS A 123 29.43 -35.00 -2.17
C LYS A 123 29.04 -34.04 -3.28
N PHE A 124 28.99 -32.73 -3.04
CA PHE A 124 28.40 -31.77 -3.97
C PHE A 124 29.12 -30.43 -4.05
N ALA A 125 29.94 -30.08 -3.05
CA ALA A 125 30.67 -28.83 -2.95
C ALA A 125 32.18 -29.09 -2.89
N THR A 126 32.97 -28.13 -3.38
CA THR A 126 34.44 -28.24 -3.40
C THR A 126 35.03 -27.89 -2.03
N GLN A 127 34.29 -27.09 -1.24
CA GLN A 127 34.65 -26.66 0.10
C GLN A 127 33.42 -26.66 1.01
N ASN A 128 33.63 -26.68 2.32
CA ASN A 128 32.54 -26.60 3.28
C ASN A 128 32.12 -25.13 3.50
N TYR A 129 30.97 -24.75 2.95
CA TYR A 129 30.37 -23.43 3.14
C TYR A 129 29.50 -23.33 4.39
N PHE A 130 29.11 -24.46 4.98
CA PHE A 130 28.07 -24.51 6.01
C PHE A 130 28.70 -24.38 7.40
N ASP A 131 28.26 -23.37 8.14
CA ASP A 131 28.75 -23.04 9.48
C ASP A 131 27.74 -23.41 10.58
N GLU A 132 28.19 -23.64 11.81
CA GLU A 132 27.28 -23.99 12.94
C GLU A 132 26.24 -22.91 13.24
N ARG A 133 26.57 -21.64 12.97
CA ARG A 133 25.66 -20.51 13.16
C ARG A 133 24.66 -20.34 12.01
N GLY A 134 24.85 -21.06 10.90
CA GLY A 134 24.00 -21.01 9.71
C GLY A 134 24.04 -19.66 8.99
N VAL A 135 25.12 -18.88 9.10
CA VAL A 135 25.27 -17.59 8.42
C VAL A 135 25.19 -17.76 6.91
N PHE A 136 25.89 -18.76 6.35
CA PHE A 136 25.88 -19.01 4.91
C PHE A 136 24.46 -19.36 4.42
N ALA A 137 23.80 -20.31 5.09
CA ALA A 137 22.43 -20.68 4.75
C ALA A 137 21.45 -19.51 4.97
N GLY A 138 21.65 -18.71 6.01
CA GLY A 138 20.87 -17.50 6.27
C GLY A 138 20.94 -16.50 5.11
N ILE A 139 22.14 -16.25 4.58
CA ILE A 139 22.34 -15.29 3.48
C ILE A 139 21.87 -15.88 2.15
N MET A 140 22.25 -17.13 1.83
CA MET A 140 22.01 -17.72 0.51
C MET A 140 20.61 -18.31 0.33
N LEU A 141 19.99 -18.81 1.41
CA LEU A 141 18.66 -19.40 1.39
C LEU A 141 17.64 -18.44 2.00
N CYS A 142 17.84 -18.02 3.25
CA CYS A 142 16.80 -17.31 3.99
C CYS A 142 16.60 -15.87 3.50
N ALA A 143 17.66 -15.10 3.23
CA ALA A 143 17.52 -13.70 2.84
C ALA A 143 16.69 -13.49 1.55
N PRO A 144 16.97 -14.17 0.42
CA PRO A 144 16.12 -14.06 -0.77
C PRO A 144 14.70 -14.59 -0.56
N LEU A 145 14.53 -15.66 0.25
CA LEU A 145 13.20 -16.18 0.62
C LEU A 145 12.40 -15.18 1.47
N LEU A 146 13.04 -14.48 2.42
CA LEU A 146 12.41 -13.45 3.25
C LEU A 146 12.01 -12.23 2.42
N ALA A 147 12.86 -11.80 1.48
CA ALA A 147 12.52 -10.72 0.55
C ALA A 147 11.28 -11.09 -0.28
N LEU A 148 11.21 -12.34 -0.76
CA LEU A 148 10.04 -12.84 -1.47
C LEU A 148 8.80 -12.93 -0.57
N ALA A 149 8.94 -13.43 0.67
CA ALA A 149 7.85 -13.49 1.65
C ALA A 149 7.31 -12.09 2.00
N PHE A 150 8.18 -11.09 2.11
CA PHE A 150 7.79 -9.71 2.31
C PHE A 150 7.01 -9.15 1.12
N ALA A 151 7.45 -9.41 -0.11
CA ALA A 151 6.70 -9.04 -1.31
C ALA A 151 5.32 -9.70 -1.37
N MET A 152 5.21 -10.98 -0.96
CA MET A 152 3.93 -11.67 -0.82
C MET A 152 3.03 -11.02 0.23
N LEU A 153 3.59 -10.62 1.37
CA LEU A 153 2.84 -9.95 2.43
C LEU A 153 2.22 -8.63 1.95
N LEU A 154 2.98 -7.84 1.17
CA LEU A 154 2.45 -6.61 0.55
C LEU A 154 1.32 -6.92 -0.44
N ASN A 155 1.45 -7.98 -1.24
CA ASN A 155 0.40 -8.41 -2.16
C ASN A 155 -0.85 -8.90 -1.40
N PHE A 156 -0.68 -9.63 -0.30
CA PHE A 156 -1.78 -10.03 0.58
C PHE A 156 -2.51 -8.84 1.18
N LEU A 157 -1.78 -7.79 1.59
CA LEU A 157 -2.40 -6.58 2.10
C LEU A 157 -3.30 -5.93 1.03
N VAL A 158 -2.82 -5.79 -0.21
CA VAL A 158 -3.60 -5.23 -1.32
C VAL A 158 -4.83 -6.09 -1.61
N MET A 159 -4.67 -7.42 -1.70
CA MET A 159 -5.79 -8.33 -1.96
C MET A 159 -6.83 -8.27 -0.84
N ALA A 160 -6.40 -8.31 0.43
CA ALA A 160 -7.28 -8.21 1.59
C ALA A 160 -8.05 -6.89 1.60
N SER A 161 -7.38 -5.75 1.37
CA SER A 161 -8.05 -4.45 1.27
C SER A 161 -9.10 -4.42 0.15
N SER A 162 -8.78 -4.95 -1.04
CA SER A 162 -9.72 -4.97 -2.16
C SER A 162 -10.95 -5.85 -1.88
N MET A 163 -10.74 -6.99 -1.21
CA MET A 163 -11.81 -7.90 -0.81
C MET A 163 -12.71 -7.26 0.25
N LEU A 164 -12.14 -6.64 1.29
CA LEU A 164 -12.90 -5.91 2.32
C LEU A 164 -13.73 -4.77 1.73
N VAL A 165 -13.17 -4.00 0.80
CA VAL A 165 -13.91 -2.94 0.10
C VAL A 165 -15.07 -3.52 -0.71
N THR A 166 -14.85 -4.65 -1.39
CA THR A 166 -15.89 -5.30 -2.20
C THR A 166 -17.04 -5.81 -1.32
N VAL A 167 -16.72 -6.46 -0.20
CA VAL A 167 -17.72 -6.93 0.77
C VAL A 167 -18.48 -5.74 1.35
N LYS A 168 -17.80 -4.67 1.76
CA LYS A 168 -18.45 -3.45 2.27
C LYS A 168 -19.37 -2.81 1.24
N ARG A 169 -18.93 -2.71 -0.03
CA ARG A 169 -19.78 -2.19 -1.12
C ARG A 169 -20.99 -3.09 -1.38
N ALA A 170 -20.84 -4.41 -1.26
CA ALA A 170 -21.95 -5.35 -1.39
C ALA A 170 -22.96 -5.20 -0.24
N GLU A 171 -22.50 -5.03 1.01
CA GLU A 171 -23.36 -4.77 2.17
C GLU A 171 -24.22 -3.50 1.97
N PHE A 172 -23.61 -2.39 1.53
CA PHE A 172 -24.35 -1.15 1.28
C PHE A 172 -25.36 -1.28 0.13
N ARG A 173 -25.02 -2.02 -0.93
CA ARG A 173 -25.97 -2.32 -2.02
C ARG A 173 -27.15 -3.17 -1.56
N GLY A 174 -26.93 -4.11 -0.64
CA GLY A 174 -27.98 -4.90 -0.01
C GLY A 174 -28.93 -4.01 0.79
N LYS A 175 -28.39 -3.17 1.69
CA LYS A 175 -29.18 -2.25 2.52
C LYS A 175 -29.97 -1.23 1.70
N ALA A 176 -29.39 -0.68 0.64
CA ALA A 176 -30.09 0.26 -0.24
C ALA A 176 -31.29 -0.38 -0.96
N ARG A 177 -31.18 -1.67 -1.32
CA ARG A 177 -32.29 -2.43 -1.93
C ARG A 177 -33.40 -2.73 -0.94
N GLU A 178 -33.05 -3.09 0.30
CA GLU A 178 -34.04 -3.32 1.36
C GLU A 178 -34.82 -2.04 1.69
N LEU A 179 -34.12 -0.91 1.81
CA LEU A 179 -34.75 0.40 2.05
C LEU A 179 -35.64 0.83 0.87
N GLY A 180 -35.21 0.60 -0.38
CA GLY A 180 -36.03 0.88 -1.56
C GLY A 180 -37.29 0.01 -1.63
N ALA A 181 -37.16 -1.29 -1.34
CA ALA A 181 -38.29 -2.21 -1.29
C ALA A 181 -39.28 -1.85 -0.16
N GLN A 182 -38.78 -1.39 0.99
CA GLN A 182 -39.62 -0.89 2.08
C GLN A 182 -40.34 0.40 1.69
N ALA A 183 -39.66 1.34 1.02
CA ALA A 183 -40.26 2.59 0.55
C ALA A 183 -41.34 2.35 -0.52
N GLU A 184 -41.15 1.39 -1.43
CA GLU A 184 -42.18 0.99 -2.41
C GLU A 184 -43.37 0.30 -1.73
N ALA A 185 -43.12 -0.59 -0.77
CA ALA A 185 -44.19 -1.24 0.00
C ALA A 185 -45.00 -0.22 0.83
N GLU A 186 -44.33 0.78 1.42
CA GLU A 186 -44.97 1.87 2.15
C GLU A 186 -45.77 2.78 1.19
N ALA A 187 -45.21 3.15 0.03
CA ALA A 187 -45.91 3.94 -0.98
C ALA A 187 -47.17 3.24 -1.54
N GLN A 188 -47.16 1.90 -1.59
CA GLN A 188 -48.30 1.11 -2.03
C GLN A 188 -49.32 0.85 -0.90
N ALA A 189 -48.87 0.92 0.36
CA ALA A 189 -49.72 0.83 1.56
C ALA A 189 -50.34 2.17 1.97
N VAL A 190 -49.75 3.31 1.57
CA VAL A 190 -50.40 4.63 1.70
C VAL A 190 -51.70 4.59 0.90
N PRO A 191 -52.87 4.67 1.54
CA PRO A 191 -54.13 4.69 0.82
C PRO A 191 -54.06 5.88 -0.13
N VAL A 192 -54.25 5.63 -1.43
CA VAL A 192 -54.53 6.69 -2.41
C VAL A 192 -55.51 7.60 -1.69
N PRO A 193 -55.17 8.88 -1.42
CA PRO A 193 -56.11 9.78 -0.77
C PRO A 193 -57.31 9.69 -1.66
N ALA A 194 -58.40 9.13 -1.13
CA ALA A 194 -59.65 9.11 -1.82
C ALA A 194 -59.91 10.59 -2.00
N VAL A 195 -59.52 11.14 -3.16
CA VAL A 195 -60.19 12.30 -3.75
C VAL A 195 -61.61 11.87 -3.60
N SER A 196 -62.26 12.46 -2.59
CA SER A 196 -63.47 11.86 -2.08
C SER A 196 -64.33 11.70 -3.31
N GLU A 197 -64.94 10.54 -3.56
CA GLU A 197 -65.70 10.37 -4.81
C GLU A 197 -66.68 11.54 -5.01
N ARG A 198 -67.07 12.21 -3.91
CA ARG A 198 -67.69 13.54 -3.87
C ARG A 198 -66.95 14.62 -4.67
N ASP A 199 -65.67 14.87 -4.45
CA ASP A 199 -64.89 15.92 -5.10
C ASP A 199 -64.68 15.65 -6.60
N GLU A 200 -64.43 14.39 -6.99
CA GLU A 200 -64.31 14.02 -8.41
C GLU A 200 -65.66 14.11 -9.14
N ARG A 201 -66.75 13.68 -8.48
CA ARG A 201 -68.12 13.86 -9.00
C ARG A 201 -68.52 15.33 -9.06
N ALA A 202 -68.07 16.17 -8.12
CA ALA A 202 -68.32 17.60 -8.12
C ALA A 202 -67.59 18.29 -9.28
N TYR A 203 -66.32 17.93 -9.53
CA TYR A 203 -65.53 18.44 -10.65
C TYR A 203 -66.12 18.03 -12.02
N ARG A 204 -66.57 16.77 -12.17
CA ARG A 204 -67.27 16.35 -13.40
C ARG A 204 -68.59 17.09 -13.61
N ARG A 205 -69.35 17.36 -12.55
CA ARG A 205 -70.63 18.08 -12.65
C ARG A 205 -70.46 19.53 -13.08
N THR A 206 -69.44 20.23 -12.58
CA THR A 206 -69.18 21.62 -12.94
C THR A 206 -68.71 21.76 -14.39
N ASN A 207 -67.81 20.89 -14.86
CA ASN A 207 -67.36 20.92 -16.24
C ASN A 207 -68.43 20.48 -17.26
N ARG A 208 -69.33 19.57 -16.89
CA ARG A 208 -70.47 19.19 -17.76
C ARG A 208 -71.45 20.35 -18.01
N LYS A 209 -71.53 21.33 -17.10
CA LYS A 209 -72.39 22.51 -17.25
C LYS A 209 -71.74 23.65 -18.05
N LYS A 210 -70.40 23.66 -18.20
CA LYS A 210 -69.69 24.67 -19.00
C LYS A 210 -69.55 24.29 -20.48
N GLY A 211 -69.88 23.05 -20.86
CA GLY A 211 -69.78 22.53 -22.23
C GLY A 211 -71.09 22.49 -23.01
N LYS A 212 -72.14 23.18 -22.56
CA LYS A 212 -73.38 23.44 -23.29
C LYS A 212 -73.58 24.95 -23.35
#